data_AF-A0A0J9VA34-F1
#
_entry.id   AF-A0A0J9VA34-F1
#
_cell.length_a   1.000
_cell.length_b   1.000
_cell.length_c   1.000
_cell.angle_alpha   90.00
_cell.angle_beta   90.00
_cell.angle_gamma   90.00
#
_symmetry.space_group_name_H-M   'P 1'
#
loop_
_entity.id
_entity.type
_entity.pdbx_description
1 polymer ?
#
loop_
_entity_poly.entity_id
_entity_poly.type
_entity_poly.pdbx_seq_one_letter_code
_entity_poly.pdbx_strand_id
1 'polypeptide(L)'
;MYWLYREKKLYITKNGSRETWNGCISCVWDRLEKKRDDSGKKCEFKNEIDSYAIVQIMKIIDDMCAINAQTTLMNDIESNREKCLEFNKISKDYLVEILRHLSSIPNSISWKEEYFKIGKSCSDGQIYKLFEEKFCPLDQNYVVIYIKYANNIVHRSHVLQ
;
A
#
# COMPACT_ATOMS: atom_id res chain seq x y z
N MET A 1 12.52 0.01 3.81
CA MET A 1 13.35 1.08 3.19
C MET A 1 13.23 2.45 3.84
N TYR A 2 12.06 2.87 4.35
CA TYR A 2 11.87 4.20 4.94
C TYR A 2 12.80 4.56 6.10
N TRP A 3 13.03 3.63 7.04
CA TRP A 3 13.95 3.83 8.17
C TRP A 3 15.36 4.20 7.69
N LEU A 4 15.89 3.45 6.73
CA LEU A 4 17.22 3.65 6.17
C LEU A 4 17.39 5.05 5.55
N TYR A 5 16.40 5.49 4.79
CA TYR A 5 16.40 6.84 4.20
C TYR A 5 16.45 7.92 5.29
N ARG A 6 15.69 7.76 6.38
CA ARG A 6 15.71 8.71 7.50
C ARG A 6 17.06 8.73 8.20
N GLU A 7 17.63 7.57 8.50
CA GLU A 7 18.96 7.48 9.13
C GLU A 7 20.05 8.11 8.25
N LYS A 8 20.03 7.84 6.93
CA LYS A 8 20.92 8.46 5.95
C LYS A 8 20.83 9.98 5.99
N LYS A 9 19.61 10.53 5.94
CA LYS A 9 19.38 11.98 6.00
C LYS A 9 19.86 12.58 7.32
N LEU A 10 19.51 11.99 8.45
CA LEU A 10 19.95 12.45 9.77
C LEU A 10 21.47 12.44 9.90
N TYR A 11 22.12 11.38 9.41
CA TYR A 11 23.58 11.27 9.42
C TYR A 11 24.24 12.35 8.57
N ILE A 12 23.78 12.55 7.34
CA ILE A 12 24.32 13.57 6.44
C ILE A 12 24.11 14.98 7.03
N THR A 13 22.95 15.27 7.60
CA THR A 13 22.67 16.56 8.24
C THR A 13 23.60 16.81 9.44
N LYS A 14 23.94 15.77 10.21
CA LYS A 14 24.80 15.92 11.40
C LYS A 14 26.30 15.92 11.10
N ASN A 15 26.74 15.10 10.14
CA ASN A 15 28.15 14.80 9.90
C ASN A 15 28.66 15.28 8.53
N GLY A 16 27.80 15.92 7.73
CA GLY A 16 28.18 16.70 6.54
C GLY A 16 28.58 15.92 5.29
N SER A 17 28.80 14.61 5.36
CA SER A 17 29.38 13.85 4.26
C SER A 17 28.55 12.64 3.83
N ARG A 18 28.14 12.66 2.55
CA ARG A 18 27.52 11.52 1.85
C ARG A 18 28.50 10.38 1.64
N GLU A 19 29.78 10.71 1.41
CA GLU A 19 30.87 9.75 1.23
C GLU A 19 31.10 8.95 2.50
N THR A 20 31.05 9.60 3.66
CA THR A 20 31.20 8.94 4.96
C THR A 20 30.02 8.02 5.25
N TRP A 21 28.79 8.40 4.88
CA TRP A 21 27.65 7.47 4.94
C TRP A 21 27.88 6.24 4.06
N ASN A 22 28.30 6.44 2.81
CA ASN A 22 28.54 5.34 1.88
C ASN A 22 29.64 4.39 2.38
N GLY A 23 30.67 4.89 3.07
CA GLY A 23 31.68 4.06 3.72
C GLY A 23 31.21 3.39 5.02
N CYS A 24 30.23 3.97 5.71
CA CYS A 24 29.75 3.49 7.02
C CYS A 24 28.57 2.51 6.90
N ILE A 25 27.75 2.62 5.85
CA ILE A 25 26.51 1.86 5.77
C ILE A 25 26.73 0.35 5.60
N SER A 26 27.82 -0.06 4.95
CA SER A 26 28.26 -1.45 4.93
C SER A 26 28.52 -1.97 6.34
N CYS A 27 29.20 -1.19 7.19
CA CYS A 27 29.47 -1.54 8.58
C CYS A 27 28.19 -1.70 9.43
N VAL A 28 27.18 -0.86 9.18
CA VAL A 28 25.87 -0.96 9.85
C VAL A 28 25.17 -2.26 9.44
N TRP A 29 25.22 -2.61 8.15
CA TRP A 29 24.64 -3.85 7.66
C TRP A 29 25.35 -5.09 8.18
N ASP A 30 26.68 -5.12 8.15
CA ASP A 30 27.47 -6.24 8.69
C ASP A 30 27.10 -6.53 10.15
N ARG A 31 26.84 -5.49 10.95
CA ARG A 31 26.40 -5.64 12.35
C ARG A 31 24.99 -6.19 12.46
N LEU A 32 24.07 -5.75 11.60
CA LEU A 32 22.69 -6.23 11.60
C LEU A 32 22.59 -7.67 11.13
N GLU A 33 23.37 -8.06 10.12
CA GLU A 33 23.47 -9.45 9.67
C GLU A 33 24.05 -10.36 10.77
N LYS A 34 25.13 -9.94 11.43
CA LYS A 34 25.71 -10.69 12.56
C LYS A 34 24.77 -10.87 13.75
N LYS A 35 23.86 -9.90 13.99
CA LYS A 35 22.88 -9.99 15.08
C LYS A 35 21.69 -10.90 14.77
N ARG A 36 21.49 -11.31 13.51
CA ARG A 36 20.28 -12.03 13.09
C ARG A 36 20.34 -13.55 13.28
N ASP A 37 21.42 -14.08 13.88
CA ASP A 37 21.65 -15.51 14.11
C ASP A 37 21.12 -16.44 12.99
N ASP A 38 22.02 -16.72 12.03
CA ASP A 38 22.09 -18.01 11.35
C ASP A 38 21.01 -18.38 10.31
N SER A 39 20.91 -17.65 9.20
CA SER A 39 20.21 -18.16 8.00
C SER A 39 21.07 -18.34 6.75
N GLY A 40 22.38 -18.03 6.81
CA GLY A 40 23.31 -18.13 5.68
C GLY A 40 22.98 -17.27 4.44
N LYS A 41 21.78 -16.69 4.38
CA LYS A 41 21.28 -15.84 3.30
C LYS A 41 21.58 -14.39 3.65
N LYS A 42 22.59 -13.83 2.98
CA LYS A 42 22.84 -12.38 2.98
C LYS A 42 21.68 -11.68 2.27
N CYS A 43 21.24 -10.57 2.84
CA CYS A 43 20.26 -9.74 2.16
C CYS A 43 21.00 -8.85 1.16
N GLU A 44 20.67 -8.96 -0.14
CA GLU A 44 21.20 -8.04 -1.14
C GLU A 44 20.54 -6.66 -0.97
N PHE A 45 21.24 -5.75 -0.30
CA PHE A 45 20.78 -4.38 -0.11
C PHE A 45 21.40 -3.43 -1.14
N LYS A 46 20.55 -2.77 -1.93
CA LYS A 46 20.97 -1.63 -2.77
C LYS A 46 20.81 -0.33 -1.97
N ASN A 47 21.93 0.34 -1.68
CA ASN A 47 21.98 1.63 -0.94
C ASN A 47 21.61 2.86 -1.82
N GLU A 48 20.89 2.64 -2.93
CA GLU A 48 20.75 3.62 -4.01
C GLU A 48 19.43 4.41 -3.99
N ILE A 49 18.74 4.50 -2.85
CA ILE A 49 17.51 5.32 -2.78
C ILE A 49 17.83 6.72 -2.26
N ASP A 50 17.77 7.68 -3.18
CA ASP A 50 18.07 9.09 -2.92
C ASP A 50 16.85 10.02 -3.01
N SER A 51 15.72 9.52 -3.51
CA SER A 51 14.48 10.30 -3.65
C SER A 51 13.52 10.01 -2.51
N TYR A 52 13.17 11.05 -1.76
CA TYR A 52 12.13 10.97 -0.73
C TYR A 52 10.80 10.47 -1.29
N ALA A 53 10.42 10.97 -2.47
CA ALA A 53 9.16 10.61 -3.12
C ALA A 53 9.11 9.12 -3.47
N ILE A 54 10.22 8.56 -3.98
CA ILE A 54 10.31 7.11 -4.24
C ILE A 54 10.14 6.32 -2.94
N VAL A 55 10.79 6.74 -1.85
CA VAL A 55 10.64 6.08 -0.55
C VAL A 55 9.19 6.10 -0.06
N GLN A 56 8.48 7.22 -0.25
CA GLN A 56 7.08 7.32 0.16
C GLN A 56 6.16 6.43 -0.68
N ILE A 57 6.37 6.37 -1.99
CA ILE A 57 5.61 5.45 -2.85
C ILE A 57 5.84 4.00 -2.43
N MET A 58 7.09 3.60 -2.21
CA MET A 58 7.41 2.24 -1.72
C MET A 58 6.72 1.95 -0.40
N LYS A 59 6.69 2.92 0.53
CA LYS A 59 5.99 2.76 1.80
C LYS A 59 4.48 2.54 1.61
N ILE A 60 3.83 3.32 0.75
CA ILE A 60 2.39 3.15 0.47
C ILE A 60 2.10 1.76 -0.11
N ILE A 61 2.95 1.30 -1.02
CA ILE A 61 2.85 -0.04 -1.61
C ILE A 61 3.01 -1.12 -0.52
N ASP A 62 4.03 -1.00 0.35
CA ASP A 62 4.27 -1.93 1.46
C ASP A 62 3.10 -1.95 2.46
N ASP A 63 2.54 -0.78 2.80
CA ASP A 63 1.42 -0.64 3.74
C ASP A 63 0.16 -1.32 3.17
N MET A 64 -0.19 -1.06 1.90
CA MET A 64 -1.33 -1.74 1.24
C MET A 64 -1.12 -3.24 1.12
N CYS A 65 0.11 -3.66 0.84
CA CYS A 65 0.48 -5.06 0.83
C CYS A 65 0.18 -5.76 2.16
N ALA A 66 0.63 -5.14 3.26
CA ALA A 66 0.46 -5.66 4.60
C ALA A 66 -1.01 -5.68 5.04
N ILE A 67 -1.83 -4.72 4.59
CA ILE A 67 -3.27 -4.71 4.84
C ILE A 67 -3.95 -5.85 4.07
N ASN A 68 -3.72 -5.94 2.76
CA ASN A 68 -4.37 -6.94 1.90
C ASN A 68 -4.00 -8.39 2.27
N ALA A 69 -2.82 -8.61 2.88
CA ALA A 69 -2.39 -9.93 3.36
C ALA A 69 -3.15 -10.40 4.62
N GLN A 70 -3.85 -9.51 5.34
CA GLN A 70 -4.55 -9.86 6.58
C GLN A 70 -5.95 -10.41 6.29
N THR A 71 -6.06 -11.72 6.03
CA THR A 71 -7.33 -12.38 5.65
C THR A 71 -8.49 -12.07 6.60
N THR A 72 -8.26 -12.09 7.91
CA THR A 72 -9.31 -11.79 8.91
C THR A 72 -9.83 -10.36 8.78
N LEU A 73 -8.93 -9.39 8.62
CA LEU A 73 -9.29 -7.99 8.41
C LEU A 73 -10.04 -7.82 7.08
N MET A 74 -9.55 -8.45 6.02
CA MET A 74 -10.18 -8.35 4.70
C MET A 74 -11.59 -8.95 4.69
N ASN A 75 -11.82 -10.07 5.36
CA ASN A 75 -13.16 -10.66 5.49
C ASN A 75 -14.12 -9.74 6.26
N ASP A 76 -13.64 -9.07 7.31
CA ASP A 76 -14.42 -8.09 8.08
C ASP A 76 -14.73 -6.83 7.24
N ILE A 77 -13.78 -6.35 6.44
CA ILE A 77 -13.99 -5.26 5.48
C ILE A 77 -15.04 -5.66 4.44
N GLU A 78 -14.93 -6.85 3.84
CA GLU A 78 -15.84 -7.30 2.77
C GLU A 78 -17.26 -7.60 3.26
N SER A 79 -17.42 -7.99 4.52
CA SER A 79 -18.73 -8.27 5.12
C SER A 79 -19.42 -7.05 5.73
N ASN A 80 -18.69 -5.97 6.01
CA ASN A 80 -19.22 -4.75 6.60
C ASN A 80 -19.17 -3.57 5.61
N ARG A 81 -20.36 -3.05 5.24
CA ARG A 81 -20.49 -1.95 4.28
C ARG A 81 -19.69 -0.71 4.66
N GLU A 82 -19.76 -0.27 5.91
CA GLU A 82 -19.08 0.96 6.36
C GLU A 82 -17.56 0.80 6.27
N LYS A 83 -17.04 -0.33 6.75
CA LYS A 83 -15.61 -0.65 6.67
C LYS A 83 -15.14 -0.79 5.22
N CYS A 84 -15.94 -1.41 4.35
CA CYS A 84 -15.63 -1.48 2.91
C CYS A 84 -15.54 -0.10 2.26
N LEU A 85 -16.51 0.79 2.53
CA LEU A 85 -16.49 2.15 1.99
C LEU A 85 -15.31 2.95 2.50
N GLU A 86 -14.98 2.82 3.79
CA GLU A 86 -13.80 3.46 4.37
C GLU A 86 -12.51 2.93 3.76
N PHE A 87 -12.39 1.60 3.59
CA PHE A 87 -11.26 0.98 2.92
C PHE A 87 -11.08 1.47 1.47
N ASN A 88 -12.15 1.55 0.70
CA ASN A 88 -12.10 2.08 -0.66
C ASN A 88 -11.69 3.56 -0.69
N LYS A 89 -12.12 4.36 0.29
CA LYS A 89 -11.68 5.75 0.46
C LYS A 89 -10.18 5.82 0.75
N ILE A 90 -9.68 5.05 1.72
CA ILE A 90 -8.25 4.98 2.06
C ILE A 90 -7.43 4.56 0.84
N SER A 91 -7.89 3.56 0.10
CA SER A 91 -7.22 3.09 -1.13
C SER A 91 -7.13 4.19 -2.18
N LYS A 92 -8.20 4.98 -2.36
CA LYS A 92 -8.21 6.16 -3.25
C LYS A 92 -7.27 7.26 -2.76
N ASP A 93 -7.26 7.55 -1.47
CA ASP A 93 -6.36 8.56 -0.88
C ASP A 93 -4.88 8.17 -1.08
N TYR A 94 -4.55 6.89 -0.94
CA TYR A 94 -3.21 6.40 -1.25
C TYR A 94 -2.83 6.51 -2.73
N LEU A 95 -3.75 6.28 -3.66
CA LEU A 95 -3.50 6.53 -5.08
C LEU A 95 -3.20 8.01 -5.35
N VAL A 96 -3.94 8.93 -4.73
CA VAL A 96 -3.69 10.37 -4.82
C VAL A 96 -2.30 10.72 -4.27
N GLU A 97 -1.91 10.15 -3.13
CA GLU A 97 -0.60 10.35 -2.54
C GLU A 97 0.55 9.80 -3.40
N ILE A 98 0.36 8.64 -4.03
CA ILE A 98 1.32 8.11 -5.00
C ILE A 98 1.48 9.10 -6.15
N LEU A 99 0.39 9.57 -6.76
CA LEU A 99 0.45 10.54 -7.86
C LEU A 99 1.13 11.86 -7.44
N ARG A 100 0.87 12.33 -6.23
CA ARG A 100 1.52 13.51 -5.64
C ARG A 100 3.02 13.32 -5.49
N HIS A 101 3.45 12.14 -5.04
CA HIS A 101 4.88 11.83 -4.94
C HIS A 101 5.52 11.68 -6.31
N LEU A 102 4.87 11.01 -7.26
CA LEU A 102 5.34 10.86 -8.63
C LEU A 102 5.57 12.23 -9.29
N SER A 103 4.63 13.17 -9.13
CA SER A 103 4.75 14.53 -9.70
C SER A 103 5.84 15.38 -9.06
N SER A 104 6.25 15.06 -7.82
CA SER A 104 7.36 15.75 -7.14
C SER A 104 8.75 15.26 -7.55
N ILE A 105 8.85 14.16 -8.31
CA ILE A 105 10.13 13.62 -8.77
C ILE A 105 10.62 14.46 -9.96
N PRO A 106 11.78 15.12 -9.86
CA PRO A 106 12.34 15.84 -11.01
C PRO A 106 12.61 14.89 -12.17
N ASN A 107 12.38 15.35 -13.41
CA ASN A 107 12.64 14.58 -14.64
C ASN A 107 14.08 14.07 -14.78
N SER A 108 15.03 14.63 -14.00
CA SER A 108 16.44 14.21 -13.97
C SER A 108 16.70 12.94 -13.16
N ILE A 109 15.73 12.44 -12.39
CA ILE A 109 15.87 11.18 -11.64
C ILE A 109 15.46 10.02 -12.54
N SER A 110 16.37 9.08 -12.77
CA SER A 110 16.08 7.86 -13.52
C SER A 110 15.07 6.98 -12.77
N TRP A 111 13.96 6.66 -13.45
CA TRP A 111 12.97 5.69 -13.01
C TRP A 111 13.57 4.29 -13.09
N LYS A 112 14.05 3.76 -11.96
CA LYS A 112 14.45 2.36 -11.91
C LYS A 112 13.23 1.51 -11.58
N GLU A 113 12.91 0.59 -12.47
CA GLU A 113 11.82 -0.38 -12.31
C GLU A 113 11.91 -1.16 -11.00
N GLU A 114 13.12 -1.39 -10.50
CA GLU A 114 13.37 -2.09 -9.24
C GLU A 114 12.73 -1.43 -8.01
N TYR A 115 12.47 -0.12 -8.03
CA TYR A 115 11.81 0.57 -6.91
C TYR A 115 10.32 0.29 -6.82
N PHE A 116 9.71 -0.18 -7.91
CA PHE A 116 8.27 -0.47 -8.01
C PHE A 116 7.99 -1.96 -8.10
N LYS A 117 9.01 -2.82 -7.90
CA LYS A 117 8.83 -4.27 -7.86
C LYS A 117 8.02 -4.65 -6.63
N ILE A 118 6.89 -5.30 -6.87
CA ILE A 118 6.01 -5.83 -5.84
C ILE A 118 6.26 -7.33 -5.72
N GLY A 119 6.37 -7.81 -4.49
CA GLY A 119 6.50 -9.25 -4.23
C GLY A 119 5.28 -10.00 -4.77
N LYS A 120 5.48 -11.18 -5.38
CA LYS A 120 4.37 -12.01 -5.87
C LYS A 120 3.33 -12.31 -4.78
N SER A 121 3.77 -12.46 -3.53
CA SER A 121 2.93 -12.70 -2.36
C SER A 121 1.96 -11.55 -2.02
N CYS A 122 2.12 -10.40 -2.65
CA CYS A 122 1.39 -9.19 -2.35
C CYS A 122 0.19 -8.97 -3.27
N SER A 123 0.39 -9.19 -4.57
CA SER A 123 -0.61 -8.88 -5.61
C SER A 123 -0.32 -9.56 -6.94
N ASP A 124 0.29 -10.75 -6.93
CA ASP A 124 0.86 -11.41 -8.11
C ASP A 124 1.89 -10.54 -8.86
N GLY A 125 2.48 -9.57 -8.16
CA GLY A 125 3.41 -8.60 -8.74
C GLY A 125 2.73 -7.46 -9.51
N GLN A 126 1.41 -7.30 -9.40
CA GLN A 126 0.65 -6.31 -10.16
C GLN A 126 0.16 -5.19 -9.24
N ILE A 127 0.64 -3.97 -9.46
CA ILE A 127 0.34 -2.83 -8.58
C ILE A 127 -1.14 -2.46 -8.59
N TYR A 128 -1.80 -2.56 -9.73
CA TYR A 128 -3.20 -2.13 -9.86
C TYR A 128 -4.15 -2.98 -9.00
N LYS A 129 -3.85 -4.27 -8.80
CA LYS A 129 -4.62 -5.17 -7.92
C LYS A 129 -4.54 -4.75 -6.45
N LEU A 130 -3.51 -4.03 -6.02
CA LEU A 130 -3.41 -3.56 -4.63
C LEU A 130 -4.45 -2.50 -4.30
N PHE A 131 -4.81 -1.67 -5.27
CA PHE A 131 -5.68 -0.52 -5.09
C PHE A 131 -7.04 -0.71 -5.78
N GLU A 132 -7.37 -1.95 -6.17
CA GLU A 132 -8.64 -2.25 -6.81
C GLU A 132 -9.80 -1.97 -5.85
N GLU A 133 -10.78 -1.21 -6.34
CA GLU A 133 -11.97 -0.87 -5.56
C GLU A 133 -12.77 -2.14 -5.27
N LYS A 134 -13.10 -2.36 -3.99
CA LYS A 134 -13.87 -3.54 -3.58
C LYS A 134 -15.36 -3.29 -3.71
N PHE A 135 -16.08 -4.34 -4.11
CA PHE A 135 -17.54 -4.31 -4.12
C PHE A 135 -18.08 -4.39 -2.70
N CYS A 136 -18.71 -3.31 -2.23
CA CYS A 136 -19.24 -3.23 -0.87
C CYS A 136 -20.65 -3.81 -0.76
N PRO A 137 -21.00 -4.46 0.37
CA PRO A 137 -22.35 -4.93 0.62
C PRO A 137 -23.40 -3.82 0.44
N LEU A 138 -24.53 -4.18 -0.14
CA LEU A 138 -25.69 -3.30 -0.22
C LEU A 138 -26.24 -3.05 1.17
N ASP A 139 -26.75 -1.83 1.38
CA ASP A 139 -27.47 -1.51 2.61
C ASP A 139 -28.74 -2.38 2.69
N GLN A 140 -28.87 -3.14 3.78
CA GLN A 140 -30.00 -4.04 4.00
C GLN A 140 -31.34 -3.28 3.96
N ASN A 141 -31.36 -1.99 4.32
CA ASN A 141 -32.55 -1.15 4.20
C ASN A 141 -33.00 -0.95 2.76
N TYR A 142 -32.08 -0.85 1.80
CA TYR A 142 -32.43 -0.73 0.39
C TYR A 142 -33.05 -2.02 -0.14
N VAL A 143 -32.53 -3.19 0.26
CA VAL A 143 -33.10 -4.49 -0.12
C VAL A 143 -34.53 -4.65 0.40
N VAL A 144 -34.79 -4.25 1.66
CA VAL A 144 -36.13 -4.29 2.26
C VAL A 144 -37.09 -3.34 1.56
N ILE A 145 -36.64 -2.13 1.19
CA ILE A 145 -37.46 -1.17 0.44
C ILE A 145 -37.83 -1.73 -0.94
N TYR A 146 -36.88 -2.30 -1.68
CA TYR A 146 -37.14 -2.89 -2.99
C TYR A 146 -38.12 -4.07 -2.92
N ILE A 147 -37.97 -4.96 -1.93
CA ILE A 147 -38.91 -6.07 -1.72
C ILE A 147 -40.32 -5.55 -1.39
N LYS A 148 -40.42 -4.54 -0.51
CA LYS A 148 -41.72 -3.92 -0.19
C LYS A 148 -42.35 -3.24 -1.41
N TYR A 149 -41.55 -2.58 -2.24
CA TYR A 149 -42.02 -1.90 -3.45
C TYR A 149 -42.50 -2.91 -4.51
N ALA A 150 -41.72 -3.97 -4.75
CA ALA A 150 -42.09 -5.04 -5.66
C ALA A 150 -43.38 -5.77 -5.22
N ASN A 151 -43.52 -6.07 -3.92
CA ASN A 151 -44.73 -6.70 -3.39
C ASN A 151 -45.97 -5.79 -3.47
N ASN A 152 -45.81 -4.47 -3.30
CA ASN A 152 -46.91 -3.51 -3.49
C ASN A 152 -47.36 -3.38 -4.96
N ILE A 153 -46.46 -3.55 -5.93
CA ILE A 153 -46.81 -3.57 -7.36
C ILE A 153 -47.62 -4.83 -7.69
N VAL A 154 -47.21 -5.99 -7.16
CA VAL A 154 -47.94 -7.26 -7.36
C VAL A 154 -49.35 -7.19 -6.74
N HIS A 155 -49.50 -6.62 -5.54
CA HIS A 155 -50.82 -6.50 -4.92
C HIS A 155 -51.76 -5.51 -5.62
N ARG A 156 -51.27 -4.41 -6.21
CA ARG A 156 -52.12 -3.49 -7.01
C ARG A 156 -52.58 -4.10 -8.33
N SER A 157 -51.87 -5.08 -8.86
CA SER A 157 -52.21 -5.75 -10.12
C SER A 157 -53.41 -6.69 -10.00
N HIS A 158 -53.76 -7.12 -8.77
CA HIS A 158 -54.88 -8.04 -8.49
C HIS A 158 -56.19 -7.35 -8.09
N VAL A 159 -56.24 -6.01 -8.05
CA VAL A 159 -57.45 -5.24 -7.68
C VAL A 159 -58.12 -4.60 -8.91
N LEU A 160 -57.62 -4.86 -10.12
CA LEU A 160 -58.11 -4.28 -11.38
C LEU A 160 -58.67 -5.34 -12.37
N GLN A 161 -59.21 -6.45 -11.87
CA GLN A 161 -59.97 -7.41 -12.70
C GLN A 161 -61.42 -7.52 -12.22
#